data_AF-A0A522GWG7-F1
#
_entry.id   AF-A0A522GWG7-F1
#
_cell.length_a   1.000
_cell.length_b   1.000
_cell.length_c   1.000
_cell.angle_alpha   90.00
_cell.angle_beta   90.00
_cell.angle_gamma   90.00
#
_symmetry.space_group_name_H-M   'P 1'
#
loop_
_entity.id
_entity.type
_entity.pdbx_description
1 polymer ?
#
loop_
_entity_poly.entity_id
_entity_poly.type
_entity_poly.pdbx_seq_one_letter_code
_entity_poly.pdbx_strand_id
1 'polypeptide(L)' 'MRMNSWLGIILGAAAIVIGLSIGPARYYLNSDGLRIHRPEWSDHVLPGAVAICKDGSQSFSHHVWGTCNYHGGVKHWL' A
#
# COMPACT_ATOMS: atom_id res chain seq x y z
N MET A 1 -12.33 -7.39 -58.29
CA MET A 1 -11.26 -8.17 -57.62
C MET A 1 -11.64 -8.30 -56.16
N ARG A 2 -11.84 -9.55 -55.69
CA ARG A 2 -11.68 -10.10 -54.32
C ARG A 2 -12.43 -9.41 -53.15
N MET A 3 -13.51 -10.08 -52.71
CA MET A 3 -13.69 -10.78 -51.40
C MET A 3 -14.00 -9.84 -50.22
N ASN A 4 -15.25 -9.67 -49.75
CA ASN A 4 -16.14 -10.63 -49.06
C ASN A 4 -15.52 -11.18 -47.76
N SER A 5 -16.15 -10.84 -46.63
CA SER A 5 -16.09 -11.46 -45.29
C SER A 5 -15.44 -10.63 -44.18
N TRP A 6 -16.27 -9.82 -43.48
CA TRP A 6 -15.97 -9.18 -42.18
C TRP A 6 -16.90 -9.74 -41.07
N LEU A 7 -17.21 -11.04 -41.12
CA LEU A 7 -17.87 -11.73 -40.01
C LEU A 7 -16.78 -12.28 -39.08
N GLY A 8 -16.40 -11.50 -38.09
CA GLY A 8 -15.41 -11.94 -37.11
C GLY A 8 -15.22 -10.97 -35.95
N ILE A 9 -15.92 -11.27 -34.85
CA ILE A 9 -15.49 -10.97 -33.48
C ILE A 9 -15.71 -9.53 -33.01
N ILE A 10 -16.93 -9.17 -32.58
CA ILE A 10 -17.09 -8.33 -31.39
C ILE A 10 -18.38 -8.74 -30.68
N LEU A 11 -18.36 -8.70 -29.34
CA LEU A 11 -19.48 -8.76 -28.38
C LEU A 11 -19.72 -10.12 -27.72
N GLY A 12 -18.80 -10.50 -26.82
CA GLY A 12 -18.99 -11.64 -25.94
C GLY A 12 -17.99 -11.73 -24.79
N ALA A 13 -17.90 -10.70 -23.94
CA ALA A 13 -17.59 -10.82 -22.51
C ALA A 13 -17.52 -9.42 -21.87
N ALA A 14 -18.48 -9.12 -21.01
CA ALA A 14 -18.38 -8.00 -20.09
C ALA A 14 -17.25 -8.27 -19.08
N ALA A 15 -16.16 -7.52 -19.19
CA ALA A 15 -15.28 -7.25 -18.06
C ALA A 15 -14.90 -5.78 -18.17
N ILE A 16 -15.67 -4.95 -17.47
CA ILE A 16 -15.33 -3.55 -17.23
C ILE A 16 -13.98 -3.60 -16.52
N VAL A 17 -12.89 -3.29 -17.22
CA VAL A 17 -11.63 -2.94 -16.55
C VAL A 17 -11.86 -1.53 -15.98
N ILE A 18 -12.68 -1.47 -14.93
CA ILE A 18 -12.67 -0.37 -13.98
C ILE A 18 -11.20 -0.28 -13.58
N GLY A 19 -10.57 0.87 -13.79
CA GLY A 19 -9.18 1.09 -13.41
C GLY A 19 -8.97 0.67 -11.97
N LEU A 20 -8.54 -0.57 -11.76
CA LEU A 20 -8.24 -1.11 -10.46
C LEU A 20 -6.93 -0.46 -10.07
N SER A 21 -7.03 0.76 -9.53
CA SER A 21 -5.91 1.43 -8.89
C SER A 21 -5.55 0.57 -7.69
N ILE A 22 -4.67 -0.40 -7.91
CA ILE A 22 -3.96 -1.08 -6.83
C ILE A 22 -3.09 0.02 -6.23
N GLY A 23 -3.66 0.75 -5.26
CA GLY A 23 -2.93 1.77 -4.51
C GLY A 23 -1.66 1.15 -3.93
N PRO A 24 -0.66 1.98 -3.57
CA PRO A 24 0.60 1.47 -3.04
C PRO A 24 0.31 0.52 -1.88
N ALA A 25 0.96 -0.65 -1.89
CA ALA A 25 0.74 -1.67 -0.88
C ALA A 25 0.86 -1.04 0.52
N ARG A 26 -0.24 -1.03 1.29
CA ARG A 26 -0.29 -0.44 2.65
C ARG A 26 0.57 -1.20 3.66
N TYR A 27 1.18 -2.31 3.24
CA TYR A 27 1.95 -3.21 4.08
C TYR A 27 3.27 -3.58 3.41
N TYR A 28 4.27 -3.88 4.22
CA TYR A 28 5.51 -4.51 3.80
C TYR A 28 5.80 -5.72 4.69
N LEU A 29 6.62 -6.65 4.19
CA LEU A 29 7.17 -7.72 5.02
C LEU A 29 8.47 -7.22 5.65
N ASN A 30 8.56 -7.27 6.98
CA ASN A 30 9.82 -7.04 7.66
C ASN A 30 10.74 -8.27 7.51
N SER A 31 11.97 -8.18 8.02
CA SER A 31 12.94 -9.28 8.03
C SER A 31 12.46 -10.54 8.74
N ASP A 32 11.50 -10.42 9.67
CA ASP A 32 10.92 -11.54 10.41
C ASP A 32 9.74 -12.19 9.67
N GLY A 33 9.43 -11.73 8.46
CA GLY A 33 8.30 -12.22 7.68
C GLY A 33 6.93 -11.72 8.17
N LEU A 34 6.91 -10.72 9.06
CA LEU A 34 5.67 -10.12 9.54
C LEU A 34 5.16 -9.06 8.56
N ARG A 35 3.86 -9.06 8.32
CA ARG A 35 3.17 -8.04 7.54
C ARG A 35 2.95 -6.80 8.40
N ILE A 36 3.75 -5.77 8.15
CA ILE A 36 3.71 -4.51 8.88
C ILE A 36 3.05 -3.44 8.03
N HIS A 37 2.13 -2.69 8.61
CA HIS A 37 1.57 -1.49 7.99
C HIS A 37 2.66 -0.45 7.73
N ARG A 38 2.66 0.15 6.54
CA ARG A 38 3.58 1.25 6.22
C ARG A 38 3.26 2.47 7.09
N PRO A 39 4.26 3.33 7.35
CA PRO A 39 4.02 4.60 8.01
C PRO A 39 2.93 5.40 7.33
N GLU A 40 2.06 5.97 8.15
CA GLU A 40 0.97 6.80 7.67
C GLU A 40 0.86 8.05 8.53
N TRP A 41 0.48 9.15 7.88
CA TRP A 41 0.15 10.39 8.57
C TRP A 41 -1.31 10.37 8.97
N SER A 42 -1.60 10.72 10.22
CA SER A 42 -2.97 10.96 10.68
C SER A 42 -2.95 11.98 11.80
N ASP A 43 -4.06 12.71 11.95
CA ASP A 43 -4.30 13.66 13.04
C ASP A 43 -4.66 12.96 14.37
N HIS A 44 -4.99 11.68 14.32
CA HIS A 44 -5.29 10.83 15.48
C HIS A 44 -4.45 9.55 15.45
N VAL A 45 -4.30 8.90 16.62
CA VAL A 45 -3.58 7.63 16.72
C VAL A 45 -4.29 6.55 15.93
N LEU A 46 -3.58 5.95 14.97
CA LEU A 46 -4.12 4.87 14.14
C LEU A 46 -4.13 3.55 14.93
N PRO A 47 -5.18 2.72 14.80
CA PRO A 47 -5.22 1.41 15.43
C PRO A 47 -4.03 0.55 15.03
N GLY A 48 -3.31 0.02 16.03
CA GLY A 48 -2.12 -0.80 15.82
C GLY A 48 -0.83 -0.01 15.58
N ALA A 49 -0.88 1.33 15.59
CA ALA A 49 0.34 2.12 15.68
C ALA A 49 0.99 1.89 17.05
N VAL A 50 2.31 1.71 17.03
CA VAL A 50 3.12 1.45 18.23
C VAL A 50 4.14 2.56 18.49
N ALA A 51 4.37 3.44 17.52
CA ALA A 51 5.25 4.58 17.67
C ALA A 51 4.86 5.75 16.77
N ILE A 52 5.29 6.95 17.15
CA ILE A 52 5.24 8.16 16.34
C ILE A 52 6.68 8.54 15.98
N CYS A 53 6.98 8.70 14.70
CA CYS A 53 8.28 9.12 14.20
C CYS A 53 8.45 10.65 14.34
N LYS A 54 9.69 11.17 14.23
CA LYS A 54 9.95 12.62 14.38
C LYS A 54 9.33 13.49 13.31
N ASP A 55 9.18 12.95 12.10
CA ASP A 55 8.51 13.68 11.03
C ASP A 55 7.00 13.82 11.25
N GLY A 56 6.39 13.04 12.14
CA GLY A 56 4.95 13.04 12.44
C GLY A 56 4.19 11.83 11.90
N SER A 57 4.84 10.97 11.12
CA SER A 57 4.26 9.70 10.68
C SER A 57 4.14 8.69 11.83
N GLN A 58 3.13 7.83 11.77
CA GLN A 58 2.90 6.78 12.76
C GLN A 58 3.44 5.44 12.26
N SER A 59 4.21 4.74 13.09
CA SER A 59 4.81 3.45 12.79
C SER A 59 4.06 2.30 13.45
N PHE A 60 3.95 1.21 12.71
CA PHE A 60 3.31 -0.06 13.12
C PHE A 60 4.35 -1.18 13.32
N SER A 61 5.64 -0.84 13.21
CA SER A 61 6.73 -1.79 13.38
C SER A 61 7.10 -1.90 14.85
N HIS A 62 7.10 -3.12 15.39
CA HIS A 62 7.55 -3.40 16.76
C HIS A 62 9.08 -3.25 16.95
N HIS A 63 9.83 -2.97 15.88
CA HIS A 63 11.28 -2.84 15.93
C HIS A 63 11.70 -1.38 16.15
N VAL A 64 12.45 -1.18 17.23
CA VAL A 64 13.10 0.07 17.65
C VAL A 64 14.04 0.70 16.61
N TRP A 65 14.57 -0.08 15.67
CA TRP A 65 15.58 0.36 14.70
C TRP A 65 15.14 0.27 13.24
N GLY A 66 13.84 0.13 13.00
CA GLY A 66 13.30 0.00 11.65
C GLY A 66 12.82 1.33 11.09
N THR A 67 11.63 1.26 10.52
CA THR A 67 10.78 2.31 9.96
C THR A 67 11.14 3.75 10.33
N CYS A 68 11.11 4.16 11.60
CA CYS A 68 11.34 5.56 11.97
C CYS A 68 12.77 6.07 11.74
N ASN A 69 13.77 5.22 11.49
CA ASN A 69 15.15 5.67 11.22
C ASN A 69 15.22 6.57 9.96
N TYR A 70 14.45 6.25 8.92
CA TYR A 70 14.34 7.10 7.73
C TYR A 70 13.56 8.40 8.00
N HIS A 71 12.84 8.46 9.11
CA HIS A 71 12.01 9.59 9.55
C HIS A 71 12.62 10.33 10.75
N GLY A 72 13.95 10.23 10.97
CA GLY A 72 14.68 10.95 12.02
C GLY A 72 14.67 10.30 13.40
N GLY A 73 14.19 9.06 13.49
CA GLY A 73 14.04 8.28 14.71
C GLY A 73 12.66 8.40 15.33
N VAL A 74 12.46 7.70 16.44
CA VAL A 74 11.20 7.72 17.18
C VAL A 74 11.09 8.99 18.01
N LYS A 75 9.91 9.63 17.94
CA LYS A 75 9.53 10.77 18.78
C LYS A 75 8.88 10.28 20.08
N HIS A 76 7.97 9.31 19.98
CA HIS A 76 7.22 8.76 21.11
C HIS A 76 6.78 7.32 20.84
N TRP A 77 6.74 6.47 21.87
CA TRP A 77 6.18 5.12 21.84
C TRP A 77 4.75 5.15 22.38
N LEU A 78 3.83 4.43 21.73
CA LEU A 78 2.41 4.35 22.09
C LEU A 78 2.10 3.12 22.95
#